data_AF-E6UD36-F1
#
_entry.id   AF-E6UD36-F1
#
_cell.length_a   1.000
_cell.length_b   1.000
_cell.length_c   1.000
_cell.angle_alpha   90.00
_cell.angle_beta   90.00
_cell.angle_gamma   90.00
#
_symmetry.space_group_name_H-M   'P 1'
#
loop_
_entity.id
_entity.type
_entity.pdbx_description
1 polymer ?
#
loop_
_entity_poly.entity_id
_entity_poly.type
_entity_poly.pdbx_seq_one_letter_code
_entity_poly.pdbx_strand_id
1 'polypeptide(L)'
;MDMDKDFPKFRYHPDPIGTGAFKKADKPQICGCCGKKTEYVYESPFYSTEDVECLCPWCIADGSAAKKFDGEFQDAYSCEKINDVSKLDELIHRTPGYCGWQQEVWLAHCNDYCAFVGYVGMTELEKMGLSDKLEDIYRKDEAMFDIGDIRECMTNGGSMQGYLFRCLHCGKYQLYADCD
;
A
#
# COMPACT_ATOMS: atom_id res chain seq x y z
N MET A 1 -14.85 22.00 -20.19
CA MET A 1 -14.84 22.48 -18.79
C MET A 1 -14.69 21.25 -17.93
N ASP A 2 -13.48 20.72 -17.86
CA ASP A 2 -13.21 19.54 -17.04
C ASP A 2 -13.01 20.04 -15.62
N MET A 3 -14.08 19.90 -14.83
CA MET A 3 -14.05 20.10 -13.39
C MET A 3 -12.85 19.38 -12.81
N ASP A 4 -12.06 20.11 -12.02
CA ASP A 4 -11.13 19.57 -11.02
C ASP A 4 -11.79 18.36 -10.34
N LYS A 5 -11.45 17.15 -10.80
CA LYS A 5 -11.75 15.95 -10.04
C LYS A 5 -10.67 15.89 -8.98
N ASP A 6 -11.07 16.13 -7.73
CA ASP A 6 -10.24 15.84 -6.58
C ASP A 6 -9.60 14.46 -6.74
N PHE A 7 -8.34 14.36 -6.31
CA PHE A 7 -7.62 13.10 -6.31
C PHE A 7 -8.43 12.06 -5.50
N PRO A 8 -8.63 10.83 -6.01
CA PRO A 8 -9.42 9.83 -5.32
C PRO A 8 -8.90 9.53 -3.92
N LYS A 9 -9.83 9.26 -3.00
CA LYS A 9 -9.50 8.85 -1.64
C LYS A 9 -9.53 7.34 -1.56
N PHE A 10 -8.47 6.75 -1.03
CA PHE A 10 -8.36 5.32 -0.80
C PHE A 10 -8.39 5.04 0.69
N ARG A 11 -9.31 4.18 1.11
CA ARG A 11 -9.51 3.87 2.53
C ARG A 11 -8.29 3.20 3.15
N TYR A 12 -7.71 2.26 2.42
CA TYR A 12 -6.60 1.43 2.89
C TYR A 12 -5.23 1.99 2.50
N HIS A 13 -5.14 2.99 1.63
CA HIS A 13 -3.87 3.67 1.29
C HIS A 13 -4.09 5.19 1.23
N PRO A 14 -4.23 5.89 2.38
CA PRO A 14 -4.76 7.24 2.42
C PRO A 14 -3.88 8.32 1.77
N ASP A 15 -2.56 8.11 1.70
CA ASP A 15 -1.61 9.04 1.07
C ASP A 15 -0.74 8.34 0.01
N PRO A 16 -1.34 7.90 -1.11
CA PRO A 16 -0.62 7.09 -2.09
C PRO A 16 0.32 7.95 -2.98
N ILE A 17 0.24 9.28 -2.89
CA ILE A 17 1.21 10.18 -3.53
C ILE A 17 2.43 10.31 -2.61
N GLY A 18 2.23 10.53 -1.31
CA GLY A 18 3.33 10.68 -0.34
C GLY A 18 4.16 9.40 -0.19
N THR A 19 3.55 8.23 -0.33
CA THR A 19 4.26 6.94 -0.38
C THR A 19 4.85 6.64 -1.76
N GLY A 20 4.54 7.43 -2.79
CA GLY A 20 5.05 7.22 -4.14
C GLY A 20 4.38 6.10 -4.93
N ALA A 21 3.27 5.52 -4.45
CA ALA A 21 2.45 4.60 -5.25
C ALA A 21 1.87 5.27 -6.51
N PHE A 22 1.59 6.57 -6.43
CA PHE A 22 1.40 7.43 -7.59
C PHE A 22 2.49 8.49 -7.69
N LYS A 23 3.02 8.67 -8.90
CA LYS A 23 3.92 9.78 -9.22
C LYS A 23 3.25 10.77 -10.14
N LYS A 24 3.57 12.05 -9.95
CA LYS A 24 3.19 13.10 -10.89
C LYS A 24 4.12 13.01 -12.10
N ALA A 25 3.57 12.75 -13.27
CA ALA A 25 4.33 12.66 -14.51
C ALA A 25 4.78 14.05 -15.00
N ASP A 26 5.96 14.12 -15.62
CA ASP A 26 6.49 15.36 -16.23
C ASP A 26 5.58 15.91 -17.34
N LYS A 27 4.87 15.02 -18.03
CA LYS A 27 3.88 15.33 -19.06
C LYS A 27 2.65 14.45 -18.87
N PRO A 28 1.43 14.93 -19.21
CA PRO A 28 0.24 14.11 -19.14
C PRO A 28 0.37 12.82 -19.95
N GLN A 29 0.12 11.68 -19.31
CA GLN A 29 0.16 10.34 -19.89
C GLN A 29 -1.26 9.88 -20.27
N ILE A 30 -1.39 8.86 -21.12
CA ILE A 30 -2.68 8.28 -21.49
C ILE A 30 -2.93 7.04 -20.65
N CYS A 31 -4.02 7.02 -19.88
CA CYS A 31 -4.41 5.86 -19.10
C CYS A 31 -4.81 4.69 -20.01
N GLY A 32 -4.15 3.54 -19.85
CA GLY A 32 -4.46 2.30 -20.58
C GLY A 32 -5.86 1.77 -20.30
N CYS A 33 -6.46 2.10 -19.16
CA CYS A 33 -7.84 1.73 -18.84
C CYS A 33 -8.86 2.57 -19.64
N CYS A 34 -8.94 3.88 -19.37
CA CYS A 34 -10.01 4.75 -19.87
C CYS A 34 -9.64 5.61 -21.10
N GLY A 35 -8.38 5.59 -21.54
CA GLY A 35 -7.89 6.39 -22.67
C GLY A 35 -7.80 7.90 -22.40
N LYS A 36 -8.05 8.36 -21.17
CA LYS A 36 -7.97 9.78 -20.79
C LYS A 36 -6.56 10.17 -20.39
N LYS A 37 -6.25 11.47 -20.55
CA LYS A 37 -5.02 12.06 -20.02
C LYS A 37 -5.02 12.07 -18.49
N THR A 38 -3.88 11.75 -17.89
CA THR A 38 -3.66 11.82 -16.44
C THR A 38 -2.31 12.48 -16.15
N GLU A 39 -2.25 13.28 -15.08
CA GLU A 39 -0.98 13.78 -14.54
C GLU A 39 -0.38 12.85 -13.49
N TYR A 40 -1.16 11.90 -12.97
CA TYR A 40 -0.71 10.93 -11.98
C TYR A 40 -0.70 9.54 -12.58
N VAL A 41 0.41 8.83 -12.40
CA VAL A 41 0.64 7.49 -12.92
C VAL A 41 0.90 6.56 -11.75
N TYR A 42 0.21 5.43 -11.74
CA TYR A 42 0.45 4.35 -10.79
C TYR A 42 1.77 3.63 -11.12
N GLU A 43 2.60 3.37 -10.13
CA GLU A 43 3.90 2.74 -10.32
C GLU A 43 3.80 1.21 -10.28
N SER A 44 3.39 0.65 -9.14
CA SER A 44 3.34 -0.80 -8.87
C SER A 44 2.80 -1.07 -7.47
N PRO A 45 2.43 -2.32 -7.14
CA PRO A 45 2.29 -3.49 -8.01
C PRO A 45 0.94 -3.55 -8.75
N PHE A 46 0.93 -4.14 -9.95
CA PHE A 46 -0.30 -4.52 -10.63
C PHE A 46 -0.12 -5.90 -11.27
N TYR A 47 -0.72 -6.92 -10.66
CA TYR A 47 -0.65 -8.30 -11.12
C TYR A 47 -1.74 -8.52 -12.16
N SER A 48 -1.36 -8.54 -13.43
CA SER A 48 -2.26 -8.84 -14.54
C SER A 48 -1.52 -9.60 -15.65
N THR A 49 -2.24 -10.26 -16.54
CA THR A 49 -1.62 -10.96 -17.68
C THR A 49 -1.14 -10.01 -18.78
N GLU A 50 -1.68 -8.79 -18.80
CA GLU A 50 -1.30 -7.74 -19.76
C GLU A 50 -0.20 -6.86 -19.17
N ASP A 51 0.68 -6.35 -20.02
CA ASP A 51 1.63 -5.31 -19.64
C ASP A 51 0.93 -3.95 -19.74
N VAL A 52 0.69 -3.29 -18.61
CA VAL A 52 -0.08 -2.05 -18.52
C VAL A 52 0.83 -0.90 -18.11
N GLU A 53 1.21 -0.07 -19.08
CA GLU A 53 2.19 1.00 -18.86
C GLU A 53 1.67 2.16 -17.98
N CYS A 54 0.37 2.45 -18.00
CA CYS A 54 -0.17 3.62 -17.30
C CYS A 54 -1.60 3.41 -16.80
N LEU A 55 -1.78 3.50 -15.48
CA LEU A 55 -3.08 3.56 -14.84
C LEU A 55 -3.26 4.89 -14.11
N CYS A 56 -4.40 5.54 -14.35
CA CYS A 56 -4.77 6.75 -13.62
C CYS A 56 -5.46 6.39 -12.29
N PRO A 57 -5.36 7.25 -11.27
CA PRO A 57 -5.89 6.96 -9.94
C PRO A 57 -7.41 6.74 -9.94
N TRP A 58 -8.15 7.40 -10.84
CA TRP A 58 -9.61 7.25 -10.90
C TRP A 58 -10.06 5.86 -11.37
N CYS A 59 -9.32 5.24 -12.29
CA CYS A 59 -9.63 3.89 -12.76
C CYS A 59 -9.28 2.81 -11.75
N ILE A 60 -8.32 3.09 -10.87
CA ILE A 60 -8.03 2.24 -9.70
C ILE A 60 -9.18 2.40 -8.70
N ALA A 61 -9.51 3.63 -8.32
CA ALA A 61 -10.53 3.90 -7.31
C ALA A 61 -11.93 3.37 -7.65
N ASP A 62 -12.33 3.40 -8.93
CA ASP A 62 -13.63 2.88 -9.37
C ASP A 62 -13.61 1.39 -9.76
N GLY A 63 -12.43 0.74 -9.70
CA GLY A 63 -12.24 -0.68 -10.04
C GLY A 63 -12.26 -0.99 -11.54
N SER A 64 -12.37 0.01 -12.42
CA SER A 64 -12.39 -0.21 -13.87
C SER A 64 -11.07 -0.78 -14.39
N ALA A 65 -9.92 -0.39 -13.82
CA ALA A 65 -8.62 -0.91 -14.19
C ALA A 65 -8.52 -2.42 -13.90
N ALA A 66 -8.75 -2.82 -12.65
CA ALA A 66 -8.78 -4.22 -12.22
C ALA A 66 -9.72 -5.05 -13.09
N LYS A 67 -10.96 -4.58 -13.29
CA LYS A 67 -11.95 -5.26 -14.12
C LYS A 67 -11.53 -5.42 -15.58
N LYS A 68 -10.90 -4.39 -16.18
CA LYS A 68 -10.53 -4.41 -17.60
C LYS A 68 -9.41 -5.40 -17.87
N PHE A 69 -8.42 -5.45 -16.99
CA PHE A 69 -7.20 -6.22 -17.17
C PHE A 69 -7.17 -7.53 -16.39
N ASP A 70 -8.29 -7.89 -15.72
CA ASP A 70 -8.39 -9.06 -14.83
C ASP A 70 -7.21 -9.11 -13.84
N GLY A 71 -6.98 -7.97 -13.18
CA GLY A 71 -5.77 -7.74 -12.39
C GLY A 71 -6.03 -7.21 -11.00
N GLU A 72 -5.03 -7.40 -10.14
CA GLU A 72 -5.06 -7.07 -8.72
C GLU A 72 -3.89 -6.13 -8.36
N PHE A 73 -4.14 -5.18 -7.46
CA PHE A 73 -3.14 -4.25 -6.93
C PHE A 73 -2.45 -4.75 -5.66
N GLN A 74 -2.90 -5.89 -5.15
CA GLN A 74 -2.38 -6.58 -3.98
C GLN A 74 -2.76 -8.05 -4.13
N ASP A 75 -1.81 -8.96 -3.91
CA ASP A 75 -2.11 -10.40 -3.90
C ASP A 75 -3.07 -10.73 -2.75
N ALA A 76 -4.24 -11.27 -3.10
CA ALA A 76 -5.27 -11.68 -2.15
C ALA A 76 -4.78 -12.75 -1.16
N TYR A 77 -3.83 -13.61 -1.55
CA TYR A 77 -3.27 -14.63 -0.66
C TYR A 77 -2.30 -14.07 0.37
N SER A 78 -1.76 -12.88 0.10
CA SER A 78 -0.83 -12.16 0.97
C SER A 78 -1.56 -11.10 1.82
N CYS A 79 -2.89 -11.20 1.93
CA CYS A 79 -3.70 -10.38 2.83
C CYS A 79 -4.07 -11.16 4.09
N GLU A 80 -3.99 -10.52 5.26
CA GLU A 80 -4.50 -11.13 6.48
C GLU A 80 -6.01 -11.42 6.39
N LYS A 81 -6.44 -12.53 6.99
CA LYS A 81 -7.83 -12.99 6.88
C LYS A 81 -8.76 -12.13 7.72
N ILE A 82 -9.82 -11.64 7.10
CA ILE A 82 -10.96 -11.00 7.75
C ILE A 82 -12.26 -11.68 7.30
N ASN A 83 -13.35 -11.42 8.01
CA ASN A 83 -14.64 -12.05 7.71
C ASN A 83 -15.39 -11.41 6.53
N ASP A 84 -15.00 -10.21 6.10
CA ASP A 84 -15.74 -9.42 5.11
C ASP A 84 -15.06 -9.44 3.74
N VAL A 85 -15.59 -10.26 2.84
CA VAL A 85 -15.09 -10.43 1.47
C VAL A 85 -15.19 -9.15 0.63
N SER A 86 -16.12 -8.24 0.94
CA SER A 86 -16.28 -7.00 0.19
C SER A 86 -15.13 -6.02 0.44
N LYS A 87 -14.52 -6.09 1.63
CA LYS A 87 -13.34 -5.32 1.99
C LYS A 87 -12.08 -5.87 1.35
N LEU A 88 -11.99 -7.19 1.19
CA LEU A 88 -10.91 -7.80 0.40
C LEU A 88 -10.99 -7.36 -1.06
N ASP A 89 -12.20 -7.38 -1.65
CA ASP A 89 -12.42 -6.86 -3.01
C ASP A 89 -12.05 -5.36 -3.14
N GLU A 90 -12.44 -4.52 -2.17
CA GLU A 90 -12.01 -3.11 -2.12
C GLU A 90 -10.48 -2.97 -2.08
N LEU A 91 -9.83 -3.79 -1.27
CA LEU A 91 -8.39 -3.76 -1.11
C LEU A 91 -7.69 -4.13 -2.42
N ILE A 92 -7.95 -5.33 -2.95
CA ILE A 92 -7.16 -5.86 -4.06
C ILE A 92 -7.52 -5.23 -5.42
N HIS A 93 -8.76 -4.77 -5.62
CA HIS A 93 -9.19 -4.23 -6.93
C HIS A 93 -9.31 -2.70 -6.96
N ARG A 94 -9.39 -2.03 -5.80
CA ARG A 94 -9.71 -0.60 -5.73
C ARG A 94 -8.77 0.23 -4.86
N THR A 95 -7.72 -0.38 -4.30
CA THR A 95 -6.70 0.31 -3.52
C THR A 95 -5.34 0.17 -4.21
N PRO A 96 -4.56 1.25 -4.38
CA PRO A 96 -3.19 1.13 -4.86
C PRO A 96 -2.37 0.31 -3.86
N GLY A 97 -1.62 -0.66 -4.36
CA GLY A 97 -0.66 -1.42 -3.56
C GLY A 97 0.48 -0.56 -3.01
N TYR A 98 1.35 -1.18 -2.22
CA TYR A 98 2.68 -0.66 -1.88
C TYR A 98 3.74 -1.61 -2.43
N CYS A 99 5.02 -1.23 -2.45
CA CYS A 99 6.10 -2.07 -2.95
C CYS A 99 6.91 -2.65 -1.80
N GLY A 100 7.02 -3.98 -1.75
CA GLY A 100 7.88 -4.73 -0.85
C GLY A 100 9.26 -5.01 -1.44
N TRP A 101 10.23 -5.46 -0.62
CA TRP A 101 11.38 -6.20 -1.16
C TRP A 101 10.95 -7.62 -1.54
N GLN A 102 10.06 -8.20 -0.74
CA GLN A 102 9.40 -9.48 -0.98
C GLN A 102 7.93 -9.27 -1.34
N GLN A 103 7.18 -10.37 -1.45
CA GLN A 103 5.74 -10.31 -1.66
C GLN A 103 5.08 -9.49 -0.54
N GLU A 104 4.33 -8.47 -0.94
CA GLU A 104 3.71 -7.53 -0.02
C GLU A 104 2.65 -8.19 0.83
N VAL A 105 2.71 -7.97 2.14
CA VAL A 105 1.72 -8.45 3.10
C VAL A 105 0.81 -7.32 3.53
N TRP A 106 -0.51 -7.50 3.42
CA TRP A 106 -1.48 -6.50 3.90
C TRP A 106 -2.05 -6.86 5.26
N LEU A 107 -1.70 -6.07 6.28
CA LEU A 107 -2.07 -6.33 7.67
C LEU A 107 -3.53 -5.98 7.97
N ALA A 108 -4.16 -6.75 8.86
CA ALA A 108 -5.49 -6.52 9.38
C ALA A 108 -5.47 -6.33 10.91
N HIS A 109 -6.48 -5.63 11.43
CA HIS A 109 -6.69 -5.48 12.87
C HIS A 109 -8.16 -5.09 13.12
N CYS A 110 -8.75 -5.58 14.22
CA CYS A 110 -10.18 -5.38 14.51
C CYS A 110 -11.12 -5.87 13.37
N ASN A 111 -10.77 -6.99 12.71
CA ASN A 111 -11.55 -7.59 11.62
C ASN A 111 -11.80 -6.62 10.43
N ASP A 112 -10.77 -5.83 10.11
CA ASP A 112 -10.69 -4.92 8.97
C ASP A 112 -9.24 -4.75 8.55
N TYR A 113 -8.99 -4.38 7.29
CA TYR A 113 -7.64 -4.07 6.84
C TYR A 113 -7.17 -2.75 7.45
N CYS A 114 -5.88 -2.72 7.80
CA CYS A 114 -5.25 -1.49 8.23
C CYS A 114 -4.96 -0.58 7.04
N ALA A 115 -4.93 0.72 7.28
CA ALA A 115 -4.45 1.68 6.29
C ALA A 115 -2.92 1.67 6.25
N PHE A 116 -2.34 1.50 5.07
CA PHE A 116 -0.92 1.68 4.84
C PHE A 116 -0.55 3.16 5.04
N VAL A 117 0.40 3.40 5.94
CA VAL A 117 0.87 4.73 6.34
C VAL A 117 2.11 5.10 5.53
N GLY A 118 2.99 4.13 5.29
CA GLY A 118 4.20 4.34 4.51
C GLY A 118 5.38 3.49 4.95
N TYR A 119 6.49 3.71 4.26
CA TYR A 119 7.79 3.10 4.51
C TYR A 119 8.49 3.78 5.69
N VAL A 120 9.03 2.98 6.62
CA VAL A 120 9.66 3.46 7.85
C VAL A 120 10.94 2.69 8.18
N GLY A 121 11.91 3.39 8.77
CA GLY A 121 12.98 2.79 9.56
C GLY A 121 12.83 3.15 11.04
N MET A 122 13.81 2.77 11.86
CA MET A 122 13.81 3.11 13.28
C MET A 122 13.79 4.63 13.51
N THR A 123 14.46 5.41 12.67
CA THR A 123 14.46 6.88 12.76
C THR A 123 13.07 7.49 12.59
N GLU A 124 12.23 6.97 11.69
CA GLU A 124 10.85 7.44 11.52
C GLU A 124 9.99 7.04 12.71
N LEU A 125 10.14 5.81 13.21
CA LEU A 125 9.40 5.34 14.39
C LEU A 125 9.76 6.16 15.63
N GLU A 126 11.02 6.54 15.83
CA GLU A 126 11.45 7.42 16.91
C GLU A 126 10.78 8.80 16.82
N LYS A 127 10.79 9.43 15.63
CA LYS A 127 10.12 10.73 15.40
C LYS A 127 8.61 10.65 15.65
N MET A 128 8.01 9.49 15.42
CA MET A 128 6.59 9.24 15.68
C MET A 128 6.28 8.83 17.13
N GLY A 129 7.30 8.64 17.98
CA GLY A 129 7.13 8.16 19.37
C GLY A 129 6.66 6.70 19.46
N LEU A 130 7.07 5.87 18.49
CA LEU A 130 6.70 4.46 18.36
C LEU A 130 7.86 3.48 18.64
N SER A 131 9.10 3.96 18.74
CA SER A 131 10.29 3.12 18.98
C SER A 131 10.18 2.25 20.23
N ASP A 132 9.67 2.80 21.34
CA ASP A 132 9.49 2.07 22.61
C ASP A 132 8.28 1.10 22.58
N LYS A 133 7.46 1.16 21.54
CA LYS A 133 6.28 0.31 21.35
C LYS A 133 6.49 -0.76 20.29
N LEU A 134 7.73 -0.94 19.83
CA LEU A 134 8.05 -1.84 18.73
C LEU A 134 7.52 -3.26 18.98
N GLU A 135 7.68 -3.79 20.19
CA GLU A 135 7.15 -5.09 20.61
C GLU A 135 5.64 -5.22 20.46
N ASP A 136 4.89 -4.13 20.61
CA ASP A 136 3.43 -4.11 20.59
C ASP A 136 2.86 -3.91 19.18
N ILE A 137 3.61 -3.27 18.29
CA ILE A 137 3.16 -2.97 16.92
C ILE A 137 3.74 -3.96 15.90
N TYR A 138 4.89 -4.58 16.18
CA TYR A 138 5.56 -5.46 15.23
C TYR A 138 4.86 -6.82 15.10
N ARG A 139 4.50 -7.17 13.86
CA ARG A 139 3.80 -8.41 13.51
C ARG A 139 4.78 -9.55 13.26
N LYS A 140 5.31 -10.09 14.35
CA LYS A 140 6.24 -11.23 14.34
C LYS A 140 5.72 -12.49 13.64
N ASP A 141 4.41 -12.71 13.65
CA ASP A 141 3.81 -13.88 12.98
C ASP A 141 3.91 -13.77 11.45
N GLU A 142 4.01 -12.54 10.92
CA GLU A 142 4.13 -12.26 9.49
C GLU A 142 5.59 -12.00 9.09
N ALA A 143 6.38 -11.38 9.98
CA ALA A 143 7.76 -11.00 9.73
C ALA A 143 8.73 -11.92 10.50
N MET A 144 9.62 -12.61 9.77
CA MET A 144 10.49 -13.67 10.33
C MET A 144 11.71 -13.16 11.11
N PHE A 145 11.80 -11.87 11.43
CA PHE A 145 12.98 -11.27 12.06
C PHE A 145 12.80 -11.06 13.57
N ASP A 146 13.89 -11.21 14.31
CA ASP A 146 13.88 -10.88 15.73
C ASP A 146 13.84 -9.36 15.93
N ILE A 147 13.24 -8.93 17.04
CA ILE A 147 13.10 -7.50 17.32
C ILE A 147 14.44 -6.77 17.50
N GLY A 148 15.49 -7.50 17.89
CA GLY A 148 16.85 -6.98 17.94
C GLY A 148 17.33 -6.57 16.55
N ASP A 149 17.16 -7.45 15.56
CA ASP A 149 17.51 -7.18 14.16
C ASP A 149 16.72 -6.01 13.60
N ILE A 150 15.41 -5.93 13.89
CA ILE A 150 14.59 -4.77 13.51
C ILE A 150 15.16 -3.47 14.07
N ARG A 151 15.56 -3.45 15.35
CA ARG A 151 16.14 -2.25 15.98
C ARG A 151 17.46 -1.84 15.37
N GLU A 152 18.29 -2.80 14.99
CA GLU A 152 19.64 -2.55 14.52
C GLU A 152 19.71 -2.27 13.01
N CYS A 153 18.85 -2.93 12.21
CA CYS A 153 18.99 -2.97 10.76
C CYS A 153 17.87 -2.24 10.00
N MET A 154 16.69 -2.04 10.58
CA MET A 154 15.55 -1.49 9.85
C MET A 154 15.75 0.00 9.51
N THR A 155 15.92 0.27 8.23
CA THR A 155 16.22 1.59 7.67
C THR A 155 15.30 1.87 6.49
N ASN A 156 14.70 3.06 6.46
CA ASN A 156 13.85 3.44 5.34
C ASN A 156 14.67 3.56 4.04
N GLY A 157 14.31 2.77 3.03
CA GLY A 157 15.04 2.61 1.77
C GLY A 157 16.31 1.74 1.89
N GLY A 158 16.50 1.04 3.01
CA GLY A 158 17.61 0.10 3.20
C GLY A 158 17.23 -1.36 2.93
N SER A 159 18.21 -2.26 3.08
CA SER A 159 18.02 -3.71 2.90
C SER A 159 16.98 -4.33 3.82
N MET A 160 16.75 -3.76 5.00
CA MET A 160 15.63 -4.15 5.86
C MET A 160 14.66 -2.97 5.95
N GLN A 161 13.46 -3.14 5.41
CA GLN A 161 12.45 -2.09 5.26
C GLN A 161 11.26 -2.36 6.17
N GLY A 162 10.81 -1.34 6.90
CA GLY A 162 9.56 -1.38 7.65
C GLY A 162 8.38 -0.82 6.85
N TYR A 163 7.22 -1.47 6.99
CA TYR A 163 5.94 -1.09 6.39
C TYR A 163 4.95 -0.82 7.51
N LEU A 164 4.60 0.45 7.71
CA LEU A 164 3.75 0.87 8.80
C LEU A 164 2.29 0.93 8.36
N PHE A 165 1.42 0.34 9.16
CA PHE A 165 -0.01 0.35 8.97
C PHE A 165 -0.72 0.90 10.20
N ARG A 166 -1.95 1.41 10.03
CA ARG A 166 -2.78 1.93 11.11
C ARG A 166 -4.18 1.34 11.06
N CYS A 167 -4.63 0.75 12.16
CA CYS A 167 -5.98 0.24 12.28
C CYS A 167 -7.01 1.38 12.15
N LEU A 168 -7.99 1.21 11.27
CA LEU A 168 -9.04 2.20 11.02
C LEU A 168 -10.05 2.34 12.18
N HIS A 169 -10.08 1.38 13.10
CA HIS A 169 -11.05 1.33 14.21
C HIS A 169 -10.46 1.88 15.51
N CYS A 170 -9.32 1.35 15.95
CA CYS A 170 -8.70 1.74 17.22
C CYS A 170 -7.49 2.67 17.07
N GLY A 171 -7.02 2.90 15.84
CA GLY A 171 -5.86 3.74 15.58
C GLY A 171 -4.51 3.12 15.96
N LYS A 172 -4.47 1.88 16.46
CA LYS A 172 -3.24 1.15 16.78
C LYS A 172 -2.41 0.93 15.51
N TYR A 173 -1.11 1.16 15.60
CA TYR A 173 -0.18 0.86 14.52
C TYR A 173 0.16 -0.63 14.47
N GLN A 174 0.39 -1.13 13.26
CA GLN A 174 0.89 -2.47 12.98
C GLN A 174 2.10 -2.32 12.06
N LEU A 175 3.18 -3.03 12.33
CA LEU A 175 4.44 -2.94 11.60
C LEU A 175 4.79 -4.32 11.04
N TYR A 176 5.02 -4.36 9.74
CA TYR A 176 5.63 -5.47 9.03
C TYR A 176 7.02 -5.06 8.55
N ALA A 177 7.93 -6.02 8.37
CA ALA A 177 9.24 -5.75 7.79
C ALA A 177 9.74 -6.95 6.99
N ASP A 178 10.41 -6.68 5.88
CA ASP A 178 11.08 -7.67 5.03
C ASP A 178 12.52 -7.25 4.71
N CYS A 179 13.23 -8.06 3.92
CA CYS A 179 14.54 -7.71 3.40
C CYS A 179 14.77 -8.17 1.95
N ASP A 180 15.72 -7.53 1.26
CA ASP A 180 16.16 -7.83 -0.12
C ASP A 180 17.01 -9.11 -0.27
#